data_AF-A0AA97DUJ7-F1
#
_entry.id   AF-A0AA97DUJ7-F1
#
_cell.length_a   1.000
_cell.length_b   1.000
_cell.length_c   1.000
_cell.angle_alpha   90.00
_cell.angle_beta   90.00
_cell.angle_gamma   90.00
#
_symmetry.space_group_name_H-M   'P 1'
#
loop_
_entity.id
_entity.type
_entity.pdbx_description
1 polymer ?
#
loop_
_entity_poly.entity_id
_entity_poly.type
_entity_poly.pdbx_seq_one_letter_code
_entity_poly.pdbx_strand_id
1 'polypeptide(L)'
;MRILLDSGRIIPFGSAVLGEQAVSSLLELFASCTVLALKLSLPVLAAELIGQLGMGILMKVIPQINVFAINFELKILLGLLLVTLLMPLMGEFLLGMEKQMLVAIEQMIKTTIL
;
A
#
# COMPACT_ATOMS: atom_id res chain seq x y z
N MET A 1 10.30 -18.59 -5.39
CA MET A 1 11.53 -19.42 -5.39
C MET A 1 12.27 -19.49 -6.73
N ARG A 2 11.61 -19.52 -7.91
CA ARG A 2 12.32 -19.57 -9.21
C ARG A 2 13.26 -18.38 -9.44
N ILE A 3 12.86 -17.16 -9.06
CA ILE A 3 13.65 -15.93 -9.23
C ILE A 3 14.97 -15.96 -8.41
N LEU A 4 14.96 -16.53 -7.21
CA LEU A 4 16.17 -16.64 -6.37
C LEU A 4 17.18 -17.65 -6.95
N LEU A 5 16.67 -18.75 -7.49
CA LEU A 5 17.50 -19.78 -8.14
C LEU A 5 18.11 -19.27 -9.46
N ASP A 6 17.37 -18.42 -10.18
CA ASP A 6 17.86 -17.81 -11.43
C ASP A 6 18.84 -16.66 -11.15
N SER A 7 18.59 -15.84 -10.12
CA SER A 7 19.48 -14.73 -9.75
C SER A 7 20.92 -15.18 -9.45
N GLY A 8 21.10 -16.34 -8.82
CA GLY A 8 22.43 -16.92 -8.54
C GLY A 8 23.20 -17.40 -9.77
N ARG A 9 22.55 -17.55 -10.93
CA ARG A 9 23.21 -17.87 -12.22
C ARG A 9 23.54 -16.62 -13.04
N ILE A 10 22.82 -15.53 -12.79
CA ILE A 10 22.89 -14.33 -13.64
C ILE A 10 23.93 -13.33 -13.08
N ILE A 11 24.22 -13.32 -11.77
CA ILE A 11 25.19 -12.40 -11.16
C ILE A 11 26.57 -13.07 -11.01
N PRO A 12 27.59 -12.73 -11.83
CA PRO A 12 28.96 -13.14 -11.56
C PRO A 12 29.46 -12.49 -10.26
N PHE A 13 29.96 -13.31 -9.34
CA PHE A 13 30.54 -12.83 -8.07
C PHE A 13 31.74 -11.91 -8.36
N GLY A 14 31.56 -10.60 -8.20
CA GLY A 14 32.64 -9.61 -8.28
C GLY A 14 32.50 -8.47 -9.30
N SER A 15 31.43 -8.42 -10.10
CA SER A 15 31.21 -7.33 -11.09
C SER A 15 29.85 -6.62 -10.95
N ALA A 16 29.25 -6.64 -9.76
CA ALA A 16 28.02 -5.88 -9.49
C ALA A 16 28.34 -4.38 -9.42
N VAL A 17 28.43 -3.74 -10.58
CA VAL A 17 28.44 -2.28 -10.67
C VAL A 17 26.99 -1.85 -10.55
N LEU A 18 26.64 -1.26 -9.40
CA LEU A 18 25.38 -0.51 -9.28
C LEU A 18 25.49 0.73 -10.18
N GLY A 19 25.20 0.56 -11.46
CA GLY A 19 25.15 1.66 -12.42
C GLY A 19 24.05 2.66 -12.06
N GLU A 20 24.14 3.86 -12.61
CA GLU A 20 23.16 4.94 -12.41
C GLU A 20 21.71 4.49 -12.71
N GLN A 21 21.54 3.54 -13.63
CA GLN A 21 20.26 2.89 -13.97
C GLN A 21 19.71 1.99 -12.87
N ALA A 22 20.55 1.32 -12.08
CA ALA A 22 20.10 0.51 -10.96
C ALA A 22 19.52 1.40 -9.84
N VAL A 23 20.13 2.57 -9.60
CA VAL A 23 19.66 3.55 -8.62
C VAL A 23 18.32 4.17 -9.05
N SER A 24 18.18 4.54 -10.32
CA SER A 24 16.92 5.10 -10.83
C SER A 24 15.77 4.09 -10.77
N SER A 25 16.00 2.83 -11.15
CA SER A 25 14.99 1.76 -11.04
C SER A 25 14.58 1.50 -9.58
N LEU A 26 15.49 1.62 -8.63
CA LEU A 26 15.20 1.46 -7.20
C LEU A 26 14.30 2.60 -6.68
N LEU A 27 14.57 3.84 -7.10
CA LEU A 27 13.74 5.00 -6.76
C LEU A 27 12.34 4.89 -7.38
N GLU A 28 12.23 4.43 -8.63
CA GLU A 28 10.94 4.19 -9.28
C GLU A 28 10.13 3.09 -8.57
N LEU A 29 10.79 2.02 -8.14
CA LEU A 29 10.16 0.95 -7.36
C LEU A 29 9.61 1.48 -6.02
N PHE A 30 10.40 2.30 -5.32
CA PHE A 30 9.99 2.93 -4.07
C PHE A 30 8.78 3.87 -4.26
N ALA A 31 8.82 4.72 -5.29
CA ALA A 31 7.72 5.62 -5.62
C ALA A 31 6.44 4.82 -5.97
N SER A 32 6.57 3.76 -6.76
CA SER A 32 5.46 2.87 -7.12
C SER A 32 4.84 2.21 -5.88
N CYS A 33 5.66 1.65 -4.99
CA CYS A 33 5.18 1.05 -3.74
C CYS A 33 4.42 2.07 -2.87
N THR A 34 4.93 3.30 -2.77
CA THR A 34 4.28 4.38 -2.01
C THR A 34 2.91 4.72 -2.59
N VAL A 35 2.80 4.85 -3.92
CA VAL A 35 1.52 5.13 -4.60
C VAL A 35 0.53 3.98 -4.42
N LEU A 36 0.99 2.73 -4.50
CA LEU A 36 0.14 1.56 -4.32
C LEU A 36 -0.40 1.45 -2.89
N ALA A 37 0.45 1.70 -1.88
CA ALA A 37 0.03 1.75 -0.48
C ALA A 37 -1.03 2.85 -0.23
N LEU A 38 -0.86 4.01 -0.87
CA LEU A 38 -1.80 5.13 -0.75
C LEU A 38 -3.14 4.84 -1.44
N LYS A 39 -3.11 4.18 -2.60
CA LYS A 39 -4.32 3.70 -3.27
C LYS A 39 -5.09 2.68 -2.44
N LEU A 40 -4.37 1.80 -1.74
CA LEU A 40 -4.95 0.79 -0.86
C LEU A 40 -5.63 1.41 0.38
N SER A 41 -5.07 2.49 0.95
CA SER A 41 -5.64 3.17 2.12
C SER A 41 -6.76 4.16 1.77
N LEU A 42 -6.82 4.63 0.51
CA LEU A 42 -7.77 5.62 0.02
C LEU A 42 -9.25 5.34 0.35
N PRO A 43 -9.81 4.13 0.13
CA PRO A 43 -11.22 3.87 0.40
C PRO A 43 -11.57 3.97 1.89
N VAL A 44 -10.67 3.51 2.77
CA VAL A 44 -10.85 3.60 4.22
C VAL A 44 -10.75 5.05 4.68
N LEU A 45 -9.75 5.79 4.19
CA LEU A 45 -9.58 7.21 4.47
C LEU A 45 -10.79 8.03 4.02
N ALA A 46 -11.31 7.79 2.82
CA ALA A 46 -12.47 8.49 2.29
C ALA A 46 -13.71 8.26 3.16
N ALA A 47 -13.98 7.02 3.55
CA ALA A 47 -15.10 6.70 4.42
C ALA A 47 -14.96 7.33 5.80
N GLU A 48 -13.75 7.32 6.38
CA GLU A 48 -13.51 7.92 7.69
C GLU A 48 -13.58 9.44 7.66
N LEU A 49 -13.15 10.10 6.57
CA LEU A 49 -13.33 11.53 6.37
C LEU A 49 -14.81 11.91 6.34
N ILE A 50 -15.64 11.16 5.61
CA ILE A 50 -17.10 11.38 5.59
C ILE A 50 -17.70 11.18 6.98
N GLY A 51 -17.26 10.13 7.70
CA GLY A 51 -17.68 9.89 9.08
C GLY A 51 -17.34 11.06 10.02
N GLN A 52 -16.15 11.64 9.89
CA GLN A 52 -15.73 12.81 10.67
C GLN A 52 -16.56 14.06 10.35
N LEU A 53 -16.89 14.29 9.08
CA LEU A 53 -17.80 15.37 8.68
C LEU A 53 -19.20 15.18 9.28
N GLY A 54 -19.72 13.95 9.25
CA GLY A 54 -21.00 13.61 9.88
C GLY A 54 -21.00 13.85 11.39
N MET A 55 -19.93 13.44 12.08
CA MET A 55 -19.75 13.71 13.50
C MET A 55 -19.68 15.20 13.82
N GLY A 56 -19.02 16.00 12.98
CA GLY A 56 -18.97 17.45 13.11
C GLY A 56 -20.34 18.13 12.99
N ILE A 57 -21.24 17.58 12.17
CA ILE A 57 -22.64 18.04 12.11
C ILE A 57 -23.39 17.64 13.38
N LEU A 58 -23.21 16.40 13.85
CA LEU A 58 -23.84 15.92 15.09
C LEU A 58 -23.51 16.79 16.30
N MET A 59 -22.26 17.25 16.41
CA MET A 59 -21.81 18.19 17.45
C MET A 59 -22.62 19.49 17.47
N LYS A 60 -23.04 19.98 16.30
CA LYS A 60 -23.87 21.19 16.21
C LYS A 60 -25.32 20.94 16.59
N VAL A 61 -25.85 19.77 16.22
CA VAL A 61 -27.28 19.44 16.43
C VAL A 61 -27.54 19.04 17.89
N ILE A 62 -26.65 18.24 18.49
CA ILE A 62 -26.79 17.76 19.87
C ILE A 62 -25.52 18.11 20.64
N PRO A 63 -25.41 19.32 21.21
CA PRO A 63 -24.18 19.78 21.87
C PRO A 63 -23.93 19.10 23.24
N GLN A 64 -24.90 18.37 23.77
CA GLN A 64 -24.85 17.78 25.12
C GLN A 64 -24.35 16.33 25.17
N ILE A 65 -24.21 15.65 24.02
CA ILE A 65 -23.70 14.27 24.00
C ILE A 65 -22.18 14.24 24.23
N ASN A 66 -21.67 13.16 24.82
CA ASN A 66 -20.22 12.93 24.92
C ASN A 66 -19.67 12.53 23.54
N VAL A 67 -19.40 13.54 22.71
CA VAL A 67 -19.01 13.32 21.31
C VAL A 67 -17.67 12.59 21.20
N PHE A 68 -16.79 12.74 22.19
CA PHE A 68 -15.54 12.00 22.23
C PHE A 68 -15.79 10.49 22.29
N ALA A 69 -16.62 10.02 23.23
CA ALA A 69 -16.94 8.60 23.35
C ALA A 69 -17.61 8.03 22.08
N ILE A 70 -18.61 8.74 21.56
CA ILE A 70 -19.36 8.31 20.36
C ILE A 70 -18.44 8.25 19.14
N ASN A 71 -17.50 9.19 18.98
CA ASN A 71 -16.57 9.18 17.86
C ASN A 71 -15.67 7.93 17.88
N PHE A 72 -15.20 7.50 19.05
CA PHE A 72 -14.44 6.25 19.17
C PHE A 72 -15.30 5.02 18.86
N GLU A 73 -16.49 4.92 19.44
CA GLU A 73 -17.40 3.80 19.20
C GLU A 73 -17.76 3.68 17.71
N LEU A 74 -18.06 4.81 17.07
CA LEU A 74 -18.38 4.87 15.64
C LEU A 74 -17.17 4.47 14.80
N LYS A 75 -15.97 5.00 15.08
CA LYS A 75 -14.75 4.67 14.32
C LYS A 75 -14.41 3.18 14.39
N ILE A 76 -14.55 2.57 15.57
CA ILE A 76 -14.28 1.14 15.73
C ILE A 76 -15.27 0.32 14.91
N LEU A 77 -16.57 0.65 14.97
CA LEU A 77 -17.61 -0.07 14.23
C LEU A 77 -17.43 0.08 12.71
N LEU A 78 -17.25 1.33 12.23
CA LEU A 78 -17.05 1.64 10.81
C LEU A 78 -15.76 1.00 10.29
N GLY A 79 -14.67 1.12 11.04
CA GLY A 79 -13.37 0.54 10.67
C GLY A 79 -13.45 -0.98 10.53
N LEU A 80 -14.05 -1.67 11.50
CA LEU A 80 -14.21 -3.13 11.45
C LEU A 80 -15.09 -3.57 10.28
N LEU A 81 -16.20 -2.86 10.05
CA LEU A 81 -17.13 -3.15 8.97
C LEU A 81 -16.47 -2.94 7.60
N LEU A 82 -15.75 -1.82 7.42
CA LEU A 82 -15.04 -1.52 6.17
C LEU A 82 -13.92 -2.51 5.90
N VAL A 83 -13.12 -2.86 6.90
CA VAL A 83 -12.04 -3.86 6.74
C VAL A 83 -12.62 -5.19 6.29
N THR A 84 -13.71 -5.65 6.90
CA THR A 84 -14.35 -6.93 6.55
C THR A 84 -14.94 -6.89 5.13
N LEU A 85 -15.60 -5.78 4.76
CA LEU A 85 -16.21 -5.60 3.45
C LEU A 85 -15.17 -5.46 2.33
N LEU A 86 -14.08 -4.73 2.58
CA LEU A 86 -13.02 -4.45 1.61
C LEU A 86 -11.96 -5.55 1.54
N MET A 87 -11.92 -6.48 2.50
CA MET A 87 -10.97 -7.59 2.56
C MET A 87 -10.78 -8.33 1.22
N PRO A 88 -11.83 -8.77 0.50
CA PRO A 88 -11.65 -9.44 -0.79
C PRO A 88 -11.04 -8.52 -1.86
N LEU A 89 -11.47 -7.26 -1.93
CA LEU A 89 -10.96 -6.27 -2.88
C LEU A 89 -9.47 -5.96 -2.61
N MET A 90 -9.11 -5.78 -1.34
CA MET A 90 -7.72 -5.57 -0.91
C MET A 90 -6.85 -6.79 -1.23
N GLY A 91 -7.39 -8.00 -1.09
CA GLY A 91 -6.71 -9.24 -1.42
C GLY A 91 -6.36 -9.34 -2.92
N GLU A 92 -7.31 -9.06 -3.81
CA GLU A 92 -7.06 -9.05 -5.26
C GLU A 92 -6.05 -7.97 -5.66
N PHE A 93 -6.16 -6.77 -5.06
CA PHE A 93 -5.22 -5.69 -5.30
C PHE A 93 -3.80 -6.07 -4.86
N LEU A 94 -3.65 -6.67 -3.68
CA LEU A 94 -2.36 -7.11 -3.15
C LEU A 94 -1.70 -8.20 -4.02
N LEU A 95 -2.49 -9.16 -4.51
CA LEU A 95 -2.01 -10.18 -5.45
C LEU A 95 -1.54 -9.57 -6.77
N GLY A 96 -2.22 -8.53 -7.25
CA GLY A 96 -1.78 -7.74 -8.41
C GLY A 96 -0.45 -7.04 -8.15
N MET A 97 -0.30 -6.39 -6.99
CA MET A 97 0.93 -5.73 -6.57
C MET A 97 2.10 -6.70 -6.46
N GLU A 98 1.90 -7.87 -5.86
CA GLU A 98 2.93 -8.90 -5.72
C GLU A 98 3.52 -9.28 -7.08
N LYS A 99 2.65 -9.57 -8.06
CA LYS A 99 3.09 -9.90 -9.42
C LYS A 99 3.88 -8.76 -10.06
N GLN A 100 3.42 -7.52 -9.89
CA GLN A 100 4.06 -6.35 -10.47
C GLN A 100 5.45 -6.10 -9.86
N MET A 101 5.58 -6.26 -8.54
CA MET A 101 6.86 -6.12 -7.84
C MET A 101 7.84 -7.24 -8.20
N LEU A 102 7.38 -8.49 -8.32
CA LEU A 102 8.24 -9.61 -8.72
C LEU A 102 8.82 -9.39 -10.13
N VAL A 103 8.02 -8.88 -11.06
CA VAL A 103 8.48 -8.55 -12.43
C VAL A 103 9.46 -7.38 -12.40
N ALA A 104 9.19 -6.33 -11.61
CA ALA A 104 10.10 -5.18 -11.48
C ALA A 104 11.47 -5.58 -10.93
N ILE A 105 11.52 -6.48 -9.95
CA ILE A 105 12.77 -7.03 -9.40
C ILE A 105 13.52 -7.85 -10.45
N GLU A 106 12.82 -8.68 -11.23
CA GLU A 106 13.43 -9.46 -12.32
C GLU A 106 14.08 -8.55 -13.37
N GLN A 107 13.40 -7.45 -13.74
CA GLN A 107 13.93 -6.47 -14.68
C GLN A 107 15.15 -5.74 -14.12
N MET A 108 15.11 -5.33 -12.85
CA MET A 108 16.23 -4.65 -12.20
C MET A 108 17.49 -5.52 -12.16
N ILE A 109 17.34 -6.81 -11.90
CA ILE A 109 18.46 -7.77 -11.91
C ILE A 109 19.05 -7.87 -13.32
N LYS A 110 18.23 -7.99 -14.36
CA LYS A 110 18.70 -8.09 -15.76
C LYS A 110 19.43 -6.82 -16.22
N THR A 111 18.94 -5.63 -15.85
CA THR A 111 19.54 -4.34 -16.23
C THR A 111 20.86 -4.05 -15.49
N THR A 112 21.09 -4.64 -14.33
CA THR A 112 22.35 -4.45 -13.56
C THR A 112 23.53 -5.25 -14.15
N ILE A 113 23.27 -6.20 -15.05
CA ILE A 113 24.25 -7.20 -15.51
C ILE A 113 24.73 -6.94 -16.96
N LEU A 114 24.17 -5.92 -17.62
CA LEU A 114 24.51 -5.51 -18.99
C LEU A 114 25.02 -4.06 -18.99
#